data_AF-A0A9W7CW77-F1
#
_entry.id   AF-A0A9W7CW77-F1
#
_cell.length_a   1.000
_cell.length_b   1.000
_cell.length_c   1.000
_cell.angle_alpha   90.00
_cell.angle_beta   90.00
_cell.angle_gamma   90.00
#
_symmetry.space_group_name_H-M   'P 1'
#
loop_
_entity.id
_entity.type
_entity.pdbx_description
1 polymer ?
#
loop_
_entity_poly.entity_id
_entity_poly.type
_entity_poly.pdbx_seq_one_letter_code
_entity_poly.pdbx_strand_id
1 'polypeptide(L)'
;MSTLTFGKHKSKTIHEVYETDPGYCRWLMTQKGLVDDDSAIGKFLAQKFGNDDGSFLMTWGKYKLKTIKQIQAIDTNYLEWLSSNEFVKTKMPKLKTEVDGLLNS
;
A
#
# COMPACT_ATOMS: atom_id res chain seq x y z
N MET A 1 4.77 5.77 -22.49
CA MET A 1 3.81 5.62 -21.38
C MET A 1 3.30 4.19 -21.40
N SER A 2 3.42 3.45 -20.31
CA SER A 2 3.12 2.01 -20.28
C SER A 2 1.68 1.78 -19.82
N THR A 3 0.88 1.15 -20.68
CA THR A 3 -0.52 0.81 -20.44
C THR A 3 -0.66 -0.64 -19.98
N LEU A 4 -1.62 -0.90 -19.10
CA LEU A 4 -1.98 -2.25 -18.70
C LEU A 4 -2.72 -2.94 -19.83
N THR A 5 -2.23 -4.10 -20.26
CA THR A 5 -2.88 -4.93 -21.29
C THR A 5 -3.86 -5.95 -20.70
N PHE A 6 -3.99 -6.00 -19.37
CA PHE A 6 -4.75 -7.01 -18.63
C PHE A 6 -5.44 -6.44 -17.37
N GLY A 7 -6.32 -7.26 -16.78
CA GLY A 7 -6.98 -6.97 -15.51
C GLY A 7 -8.09 -5.92 -15.58
N LYS A 8 -8.51 -5.44 -14.40
CA LYS A 8 -9.66 -4.51 -14.24
C LYS A 8 -9.43 -3.15 -14.90
N HIS A 9 -8.17 -2.71 -14.96
CA HIS A 9 -7.77 -1.42 -15.52
C HIS A 9 -7.12 -1.53 -16.90
N LYS A 10 -7.55 -2.52 -17.71
CA LYS A 10 -7.06 -2.71 -19.08
C LYS A 10 -7.19 -1.42 -19.90
N SER A 11 -6.17 -1.14 -20.71
CA SER A 11 -6.00 0.06 -21.54
C SER A 11 -5.74 1.38 -20.78
N LYS A 12 -5.65 1.36 -19.45
CA LYS A 12 -5.21 2.52 -18.68
C LYS A 12 -3.70 2.51 -18.45
N THR A 13 -3.11 3.67 -18.27
CA THR A 13 -1.69 3.78 -17.90
C THR A 13 -1.48 3.44 -16.43
N ILE A 14 -0.31 2.90 -16.07
CA ILE A 14 0.00 2.61 -14.67
C ILE A 14 -0.07 3.86 -13.77
N HIS A 15 0.15 5.06 -14.33
CA HIS A 15 0.03 6.32 -13.62
C HIS A 15 -1.44 6.62 -13.26
N GLU A 16 -2.35 6.53 -14.23
CA GLU A 16 -3.77 6.72 -13.97
C GLU A 16 -4.32 5.71 -12.96
N VAL A 17 -3.86 4.45 -13.05
CA VAL A 17 -4.24 3.41 -12.09
C VAL A 17 -3.68 3.71 -10.71
N TYR A 18 -2.46 4.26 -10.62
CA TYR A 18 -1.91 4.69 -9.33
C TYR A 18 -2.68 5.87 -8.72
N GLU A 19 -3.15 6.81 -9.53
CA GLU A 19 -3.96 7.93 -9.04
C GLU A 19 -5.37 7.52 -8.63
N THR A 20 -5.98 6.60 -9.40
CA THR A 20 -7.37 6.17 -9.18
C THR A 20 -7.51 5.00 -8.22
N ASP A 21 -6.64 3.99 -8.32
CA ASP A 21 -6.64 2.78 -7.50
C ASP A 21 -5.22 2.29 -7.17
N PRO A 22 -4.49 3.01 -6.31
CA PRO A 22 -3.13 2.64 -5.94
C PRO A 22 -3.04 1.31 -5.16
N GLY A 23 -4.16 0.85 -4.56
CA GLY A 23 -4.22 -0.49 -3.97
C GLY A 23 -4.06 -1.59 -5.00
N TYR A 24 -4.63 -1.39 -6.20
CA TYR A 24 -4.44 -2.28 -7.33
C TYR A 24 -2.97 -2.30 -7.79
N CYS A 25 -2.30 -1.15 -7.83
CA CYS A 25 -0.87 -1.08 -8.15
C CYS A 25 -0.01 -1.88 -7.15
N ARG A 26 -0.32 -1.80 -5.85
CA ARG A 26 0.38 -2.60 -4.83
C ARG A 26 0.14 -4.10 -5.02
N TRP A 27 -1.11 -4.50 -5.25
CA TRP A 27 -1.44 -5.90 -5.56
C TRP A 27 -0.71 -6.39 -6.81
N LEU A 28 -0.65 -5.55 -7.84
CA LEU A 28 -0.01 -5.84 -9.11
C LEU A 28 1.50 -6.10 -8.93
N MET A 29 2.16 -5.32 -8.06
CA MET A 29 3.55 -5.55 -7.69
C MET A 29 3.77 -6.91 -7.02
N THR A 30 2.79 -7.37 -6.23
CA THR A 30 2.89 -8.68 -5.55
C THR A 30 2.64 -9.85 -6.50
N GLN A 31 2.09 -9.62 -7.71
CA GLN A 31 1.80 -10.67 -8.68
C GLN A 31 3.01 -10.98 -9.55
N LYS A 32 3.76 -12.02 -9.16
CA LYS A 32 4.86 -12.55 -9.97
C LYS A 32 4.32 -13.13 -11.28
N GLY A 33 4.75 -12.58 -12.42
CA GLY A 33 4.41 -13.07 -13.76
C GLY A 33 3.35 -12.27 -14.52
N LEU A 34 2.64 -11.33 -13.87
CA LEU A 34 1.76 -10.38 -14.57
C LEU A 34 2.51 -9.16 -15.10
N VAL A 35 3.51 -8.71 -14.36
CA VAL A 35 4.38 -7.60 -14.72
C VAL A 35 5.81 -8.08 -14.56
N ASP A 36 6.60 -7.88 -15.60
CA ASP A 36 8.04 -8.09 -15.53
C ASP A 36 8.68 -6.94 -14.73
N ASP A 37 9.58 -7.26 -13.80
CA ASP A 37 10.21 -6.28 -12.92
C ASP A 37 11.04 -5.25 -13.71
N ASP A 38 11.65 -5.68 -14.82
CA ASP A 38 12.43 -4.80 -15.69
C ASP A 38 11.55 -3.95 -16.63
N SER A 39 10.27 -4.31 -16.79
CA SER A 39 9.34 -3.50 -17.55
C SER A 39 9.15 -2.11 -16.93
N ALA A 40 8.76 -1.15 -17.75
CA ALA A 40 8.47 0.21 -17.27
C ALA A 40 7.34 0.25 -16.22
N ILE A 41 6.43 -0.74 -16.20
CA ILE A 41 5.41 -0.87 -15.14
C ILE A 41 6.06 -1.40 -13.87
N GLY A 42 6.90 -2.45 -13.97
CA GLY A 42 7.65 -3.02 -12.86
C GLY A 42 8.53 -1.97 -12.18
N LYS A 43 9.36 -1.27 -12.96
CA LYS A 43 10.19 -0.16 -12.49
C LYS A 43 9.38 0.96 -11.83
N PHE A 44 8.22 1.32 -12.38
CA PHE A 44 7.35 2.33 -11.77
C PHE A 44 6.80 1.85 -10.42
N LEU A 45 6.33 0.61 -10.35
CA LEU A 45 5.85 0.00 -9.12
C LEU A 45 6.97 -0.12 -8.09
N ALA A 46 8.16 -0.59 -8.47
CA ALA A 46 9.34 -0.64 -7.62
C ALA A 46 9.79 0.75 -7.15
N GLN A 47 9.67 1.79 -7.99
CA GLN A 47 9.96 3.16 -7.56
C GLN A 47 8.95 3.67 -6.51
N LYS A 48 7.67 3.31 -6.64
CA LYS A 48 6.60 3.78 -5.75
C LYS A 48 6.45 2.95 -4.48
N PHE A 49 6.65 1.64 -4.59
CA PHE A 49 6.39 0.63 -3.57
C PHE A 49 7.64 -0.21 -3.24
N GLY A 50 8.82 0.09 -3.79
CA GLY A 50 10.06 -0.67 -3.49
C GLY A 50 10.50 -0.57 -2.03
N ASN A 51 9.96 0.39 -1.29
CA ASN A 51 10.14 0.54 0.15
C ASN A 51 8.98 -0.08 0.96
N ASP A 52 8.15 -0.92 0.32
CA ASP A 52 7.07 -1.67 0.95
C ASP A 52 7.68 -2.78 1.81
N ASP A 53 7.67 -2.57 3.12
CA ASP A 53 8.18 -3.52 4.11
C ASP A 53 7.25 -4.74 4.30
N GLY A 54 6.27 -4.96 3.42
CA GLY A 54 5.26 -6.02 3.55
C GLY A 54 4.23 -5.80 4.65
N SER A 55 4.47 -4.85 5.57
CA SER A 55 3.48 -4.45 6.59
C SER A 55 2.25 -3.79 5.98
N PHE A 56 1.19 -3.63 6.77
CA PHE A 56 -0.09 -3.14 6.26
C PHE A 56 0.04 -1.78 5.56
N LEU A 57 -0.30 -1.70 4.27
CA LEU A 57 -0.37 -0.44 3.52
C LEU A 57 -1.69 0.24 3.81
N MET A 58 -1.60 1.49 4.26
CA MET A 58 -2.77 2.33 4.45
C MET A 58 -3.38 2.67 3.09
N THR A 59 -4.60 2.20 2.85
CA THR A 59 -5.38 2.54 1.65
C THR A 59 -6.26 3.78 1.85
N TRP A 60 -6.24 4.36 3.05
CA TRP A 60 -7.04 5.52 3.46
C TRP A 60 -6.30 6.34 4.53
N GLY A 61 -6.83 7.51 4.90
CA GLY A 61 -6.28 8.38 5.95
C GLY A 61 -5.13 9.28 5.49
N LYS A 62 -4.52 9.99 6.45
CA LYS A 62 -3.43 10.97 6.23
C LYS A 62 -2.22 10.36 5.52
N TYR A 63 -1.87 9.13 5.88
CA TYR A 63 -0.71 8.42 5.36
C TYR A 63 -1.09 7.37 4.31
N LYS A 64 -2.06 7.70 3.43
CA LYS A 64 -2.44 6.84 2.30
C LYS A 64 -1.19 6.48 1.47
N LEU A 65 -1.08 5.21 1.12
CA LEU A 65 0.06 4.60 0.41
C LEU A 65 1.37 4.57 1.18
N LYS A 66 1.32 4.68 2.50
CA LYS A 66 2.44 4.33 3.38
C LYS A 66 2.08 3.11 4.21
N THR A 67 3.11 2.32 4.51
CA THR A 67 2.93 1.15 5.38
C THR A 67 2.93 1.58 6.84
N ILE A 68 2.28 0.82 7.71
CA ILE A 68 2.25 1.11 9.15
C ILE A 68 3.66 1.20 9.76
N LYS A 69 4.65 0.43 9.28
CA LYS A 69 6.05 0.58 9.71
C LYS A 69 6.70 1.89 9.23
N GLN A 70 6.42 2.33 8.01
CA GLN A 70 6.87 3.65 7.56
C GLN A 70 6.23 4.75 8.40
N ILE A 71 4.94 4.61 8.73
CA ILE A 71 4.24 5.57 9.56
C ILE A 71 4.81 5.55 10.98
N GLN A 72 5.17 4.39 11.54
CA GLN A 72 5.86 4.30 12.83
C GLN A 72 7.16 5.13 12.85
N ALA A 73 7.96 5.05 11.79
CA ALA A 73 9.21 5.79 11.70
C ALA A 73 9.02 7.31 11.48
N ILE A 74 7.85 7.73 10.96
CA ILE A 74 7.55 9.14 10.64
C ILE A 74 6.77 9.81 11.78
N ASP A 75 5.75 9.12 12.30
CA ASP A 75 4.73 9.66 13.20
C ASP A 75 4.06 8.52 14.00
N THR A 76 4.71 8.13 15.09
CA THR A 76 4.20 7.11 16.03
C THR A 76 2.86 7.51 16.65
N ASN A 77 2.62 8.80 16.91
CA ASN A 77 1.36 9.28 17.49
C ASN A 77 0.16 8.94 16.59
N TYR A 78 0.35 8.95 15.27
CA TYR A 78 -0.70 8.53 14.35
C TYR A 78 -1.06 7.06 14.52
N LEU A 79 -0.10 6.18 14.79
CA LEU A 79 -0.36 4.77 15.05
C LEU A 79 -1.09 4.55 16.38
N GLU A 80 -0.75 5.31 17.43
CA GLU A 80 -1.48 5.28 18.70
C GLU A 80 -2.95 5.70 18.51
N TRP A 81 -3.17 6.78 17.77
CA TRP A 81 -4.51 7.19 17.36
C TRP A 81 -5.21 6.10 16.53
N LEU A 82 -4.50 5.50 15.58
CA LEU A 82 -5.03 4.47 14.68
C LEU A 82 -5.47 3.22 15.45
N SER A 83 -4.70 2.79 16.46
CA SER A 83 -5.06 1.68 17.35
C SER A 83 -6.27 2.01 18.24
N SER A 84 -6.41 3.29 18.63
CA SER A 84 -7.54 3.77 19.42
C SER A 84 -8.81 4.07 18.61
N ASN A 85 -8.70 4.22 17.30
CA ASN A 85 -9.80 4.59 16.42
C ASN A 85 -10.87 3.48 16.33
N GLU A 86 -12.15 3.86 16.47
CA GLU A 86 -13.28 2.91 16.46
C GLU A 86 -13.39 2.14 15.14
N PHE A 87 -13.14 2.80 14.01
CA PHE A 87 -13.19 2.15 12.71
C PHE A 87 -12.20 0.97 12.63
N VAL A 88 -10.97 1.15 13.14
CA VAL A 88 -9.94 0.11 13.12
C VAL A 88 -10.30 -1.02 14.08
N LYS A 89 -10.77 -0.68 15.29
CA LYS A 89 -11.24 -1.65 16.28
C LYS A 89 -12.37 -2.52 15.77
N THR A 90 -13.35 -1.95 15.08
CA THR A 90 -14.55 -2.67 14.64
C THR A 90 -14.40 -3.33 13.27
N LYS A 91 -13.76 -2.66 12.31
CA LYS A 91 -13.72 -3.10 10.91
C LYS A 91 -12.41 -3.79 10.52
N MET A 92 -11.33 -3.56 11.26
CA MET A 92 -9.98 -4.01 10.87
C MET A 92 -9.19 -4.59 12.05
N PRO A 93 -9.63 -5.70 12.65
CA PRO A 93 -8.96 -6.29 13.81
C PRO A 93 -7.50 -6.69 13.50
N LYS A 94 -7.24 -7.18 12.28
CA LYS A 94 -5.87 -7.51 11.82
C LYS A 94 -4.95 -6.29 11.82
N LEU A 95 -5.44 -5.15 11.31
CA LEU A 95 -4.68 -3.90 11.31
C LEU A 95 -4.38 -3.46 12.74
N LYS A 96 -5.37 -3.53 13.63
CA LYS A 96 -5.16 -3.19 15.05
C LYS A 96 -4.04 -4.03 15.65
N THR A 97 -4.08 -5.35 15.50
CA THR A 97 -3.07 -6.26 16.06
C THR A 97 -1.67 -5.93 15.55
N GLU A 98 -1.51 -5.67 14.26
CA GLU A 98 -0.21 -5.30 13.68
C GLU A 98 0.30 -3.96 14.24
N VAL A 99 -0.57 -2.95 14.33
CA VAL A 99 -0.21 -1.64 14.88
C VAL A 99 0.16 -1.73 16.36
N ASP A 100 -0.61 -2.50 17.14
CA ASP A 100 -0.35 -2.75 18.56
C ASP A 100 0.98 -3.48 18.76
N GLY A 101 1.28 -4.47 17.92
CA GLY A 101 2.56 -5.16 17.91
C GLY A 101 3.74 -4.24 17.58
N LEU A 102 3.55 -3.26 16.69
CA LEU A 102 4.59 -2.27 16.39
C LEU A 102 4.79 -1.26 17.53
N LEU A 103 3.71 -0.83 18.20
CA LEU A 103 3.79 0.14 19.29
C LEU A 103 4.42 -0.44 20.58
N ASN A 104 4.27 -1.74 20.80
CA ASN A 104 4.80 -2.45 21.97
C ASN A 104 6.14 -3.15 21.73
N SER A 105 6.71 -3.06 20.51
CA SER A 105 8.00 -3.67 20.14
C SER A 105 9.17 -2.71 20.27
#